data_AF-A0A1W9MKY0-F1
#
_entry.id   AF-A0A1W9MKY0-F1
#
_cell.length_a   1.000
_cell.length_b   1.000
_cell.length_c   1.000
_cell.angle_alpha   90.00
_cell.angle_beta   90.00
_cell.angle_gamma   90.00
#
_symmetry.space_group_name_H-M   'P 1'
#
loop_
_entity.id
_entity.type
_entity.pdbx_description
1 polymer ?
#
loop_
_entity_poly.entity_id
_entity_poly.type
_entity_poly.pdbx_seq_one_letter_code
_entity_poly.pdbx_strand_id
1 'polypeptide(L)'
;METRTPRCVSELSPSGCLIQEESRLFPNLFPYGSYSAVSLFDNRHFVEIGTASLSSYTDCFINCRNYLRSVLKYDSRAVYMAITQNHLPSAGGSLVHPHLQINADRIAGNHHRFLKQRAEGYFKESGQYLFSDYLRHEKEDGTRYIGNTGDWEWMAAFAPEGFFEIWGILPKVMSLRAVESPVWNALAQGVVNAQKFYRSINRNGYNLGILSIEEPSGCLELRCVLIVRSNYAAWVRNDHTGFELMLGDMATFTLPEKTAETARPFWKKEK
;
A
#
# COMPACT_ATOMS: atom_id res chain seq x y z
N MET A 1 -9.43 -2.73 26.28
CA MET A 1 -9.28 -3.38 24.95
C MET A 1 -8.81 -4.84 25.05
N GLU A 2 -8.02 -5.24 26.06
CA GLU A 2 -7.33 -6.56 26.08
C GLU A 2 -8.20 -7.83 26.19
N THR A 3 -9.46 -7.75 26.66
CA THR A 3 -10.31 -8.93 26.89
C THR A 3 -11.15 -9.36 25.68
N ARG A 4 -11.19 -8.59 24.59
CA ARG A 4 -12.01 -8.87 23.39
C ARG A 4 -11.25 -8.85 22.06
N THR A 5 -9.95 -8.55 22.08
CA THR A 5 -9.12 -8.55 20.87
C THR A 5 -8.72 -9.99 20.50
N PRO A 6 -8.93 -10.42 19.24
CA PRO A 6 -8.42 -11.71 18.76
C PRO A 6 -6.93 -11.83 19.03
N ARG A 7 -6.46 -13.05 19.34
CA ARG A 7 -5.04 -13.31 19.61
C ARG A 7 -4.43 -14.15 18.51
N CYS A 8 -3.21 -13.80 18.09
CA CYS A 8 -2.37 -14.65 17.27
C CYS A 8 -2.17 -16.01 17.94
N VAL A 9 -2.00 -17.06 17.14
CA VAL A 9 -1.45 -18.32 17.65
C VAL A 9 -0.05 -18.07 18.22
N SER A 10 0.31 -18.80 19.27
CA SER A 10 1.55 -18.60 20.04
C SER A 10 2.81 -18.58 19.19
N GLU A 11 2.80 -19.35 18.11
CA GLU A 11 3.88 -19.53 17.15
C GLU A 11 4.09 -18.29 16.28
N LEU A 12 3.04 -17.48 16.05
CA LEU A 12 3.13 -16.20 15.36
C LEU A 12 3.46 -15.05 16.32
N SER A 13 2.87 -15.07 17.53
CA SER A 13 3.25 -14.19 18.63
C SER A 13 2.89 -14.81 19.99
N PRO A 14 3.86 -15.08 20.87
CA PRO A 14 3.60 -15.62 22.20
C PRO A 14 2.71 -14.74 23.07
N SER A 15 2.76 -13.41 22.89
CA SER A 15 1.90 -12.44 23.60
C SER A 15 0.49 -12.33 23.01
N GLY A 16 0.22 -12.99 21.88
CA GLY A 16 -1.07 -12.94 21.17
C GLY A 16 -1.28 -11.67 20.33
N CYS A 17 -0.41 -10.68 20.42
CA CYS A 17 -0.37 -9.50 19.55
C CYS A 17 1.09 -9.12 19.26
N LEU A 18 1.33 -8.39 18.17
CA LEU A 18 2.65 -7.81 17.89
C LEU A 18 2.60 -6.32 18.22
N ILE A 19 3.65 -5.85 18.91
CA ILE A 19 3.80 -4.45 19.31
C ILE A 19 5.06 -3.91 18.67
N GLN A 20 4.94 -2.77 18.00
CA GLN A 20 6.05 -1.98 17.49
C GLN A 20 5.81 -0.54 17.93
N GLU A 21 6.54 -0.07 18.94
CA GLU A 21 6.29 1.22 19.58
C GLU A 21 4.80 1.36 19.98
N GLU A 22 4.08 2.34 19.41
CA GLU A 22 2.65 2.55 19.67
C GLU A 22 1.73 1.65 18.81
N SER A 23 2.27 1.07 17.73
CA SER A 23 1.50 0.23 16.81
C SER A 23 1.21 -1.13 17.41
N ARG A 24 -0.04 -1.58 17.25
CA ARG A 24 -0.54 -2.86 17.77
C ARG A 24 -1.18 -3.67 16.65
N LEU A 25 -0.66 -4.87 16.41
CA LEU A 25 -1.13 -5.78 15.39
C LEU A 25 -1.71 -7.05 16.01
N PHE A 26 -2.89 -7.43 15.53
CA PHE A 26 -3.61 -8.63 15.98
C PHE A 26 -4.45 -9.21 14.83
N PRO A 27 -4.88 -10.49 14.91
CA PRO A 27 -5.67 -11.11 13.87
C PRO A 27 -7.00 -10.40 13.64
N ASN A 28 -7.44 -10.36 12.39
CA ASN A 28 -8.74 -9.80 12.06
C ASN A 28 -9.85 -10.72 12.58
N LEU A 29 -10.88 -10.14 13.19
CA LEU A 29 -12.04 -10.86 13.70
C LEU A 29 -12.86 -11.53 12.58
N PHE A 30 -12.85 -10.92 11.38
CA PHE A 30 -13.50 -11.44 10.19
C PHE A 30 -12.45 -11.65 9.09
N PRO A 31 -11.73 -12.78 9.12
CA PRO A 31 -10.59 -12.99 8.25
C PRO A 31 -11.05 -13.17 6.78
N TYR A 32 -10.40 -12.42 5.89
CA TYR A 32 -10.59 -12.52 4.43
C TYR A 32 -9.57 -13.46 3.75
N GLY A 33 -8.71 -14.10 4.53
CA GLY A 33 -7.62 -14.98 4.09
C GLY A 33 -7.06 -15.78 5.26
N SER A 34 -6.15 -16.73 4.98
CA SER A 34 -5.62 -17.68 5.98
C SER A 34 -4.91 -16.97 7.12
N TYR A 35 -4.17 -15.91 6.81
CA TYR A 35 -3.46 -15.07 7.79
C TYR A 35 -3.88 -13.62 7.61
N SER A 36 -5.11 -13.31 8.04
CA SER A 36 -5.64 -11.95 8.03
C SER A 36 -5.41 -11.26 9.39
N ALA A 37 -4.81 -10.08 9.37
CA ALA A 37 -4.54 -9.26 10.55
C ALA A 37 -4.85 -7.79 10.29
N VAL A 38 -4.95 -7.03 11.37
CA VAL A 38 -5.05 -5.57 11.36
C VAL A 38 -3.96 -4.99 12.24
N SER A 39 -3.36 -3.89 11.79
CA SER A 39 -2.35 -3.14 12.54
C SER A 39 -2.87 -1.74 12.81
N LEU A 40 -3.15 -1.45 14.08
CA LEU A 40 -3.54 -0.11 14.54
C LEU A 40 -2.29 0.78 14.60
N PHE A 41 -2.48 2.06 14.28
CA PHE A 41 -1.40 3.04 14.29
C PHE A 41 -1.01 3.42 15.72
N ASP A 42 -1.99 3.88 16.50
CA ASP A 42 -1.85 4.31 17.89
C ASP A 42 -3.26 4.41 18.53
N ASN A 43 -3.42 5.16 19.63
CA ASN A 43 -4.71 5.32 20.33
C ASN A 43 -5.61 6.44 19.77
N ARG A 44 -5.21 7.15 18.71
CA ARG A 44 -5.99 8.22 18.09
C ARG A 44 -7.09 7.63 17.22
N HIS A 45 -8.34 7.99 17.54
CA HIS A 45 -9.53 7.41 16.90
C HIS A 45 -9.83 7.99 15.52
N PHE A 46 -9.25 9.15 15.19
CA PHE A 46 -9.38 9.79 13.91
C PHE A 46 -8.08 10.54 13.61
N VAL A 47 -7.63 10.44 12.37
CA VAL A 47 -6.49 11.18 11.85
C VAL A 47 -6.92 11.76 10.51
N GLU A 48 -6.92 13.08 10.41
CA GLU A 48 -7.22 13.77 9.16
C GLU A 48 -6.13 13.43 8.13
N ILE A 49 -6.52 13.23 6.87
CA ILE A 49 -5.60 12.93 5.78
C ILE A 49 -4.44 13.94 5.75
N GLY A 50 -3.21 13.44 5.71
CA GLY A 50 -2.00 14.27 5.63
C GLY A 50 -1.54 14.88 6.95
N THR A 51 -2.21 14.56 8.06
CA THR A 51 -1.83 15.01 9.43
C THR A 51 -1.23 13.91 10.29
N ALA A 52 -1.18 12.67 9.79
CA ALA A 52 -0.56 11.56 10.48
C ALA A 52 0.93 11.86 10.78
N SER A 53 1.40 11.46 11.96
CA SER A 53 2.84 11.54 12.23
C SER A 53 3.58 10.51 11.37
N LEU A 54 4.80 10.87 10.97
CA LEU A 54 5.66 9.97 10.19
C LEU A 54 5.95 8.67 10.94
N SER A 55 6.18 8.75 12.26
CA SER A 55 6.42 7.59 13.13
C SER A 55 5.26 6.60 13.07
N SER A 56 4.01 7.07 13.14
CA SER A 56 2.84 6.19 13.19
C SER A 56 2.74 5.30 11.94
N TYR A 57 2.97 5.84 10.74
CA TYR A 57 3.04 5.02 9.52
C TYR A 57 4.25 4.10 9.53
N THR A 58 5.43 4.61 9.92
CA THR A 58 6.68 3.83 9.96
C THR A 58 6.53 2.60 10.84
N ASP A 59 6.08 2.80 12.09
CA ASP A 59 5.94 1.74 13.08
C ASP A 59 4.89 0.72 12.63
N CYS A 60 3.77 1.18 12.07
CA CYS A 60 2.73 0.32 11.56
C CYS A 60 3.21 -0.56 10.38
N PHE A 61 3.94 0.01 9.41
CA PHE A 61 4.55 -0.77 8.32
C PHE A 61 5.57 -1.78 8.83
N ILE A 62 6.42 -1.39 9.78
CA ILE A 62 7.39 -2.30 10.41
C ILE A 62 6.68 -3.46 11.10
N ASN A 63 5.58 -3.18 11.81
CA ASN A 63 4.77 -4.19 12.49
C ASN A 63 4.15 -5.17 11.49
N CYS A 64 3.60 -4.67 10.38
CA CYS A 64 3.09 -5.50 9.27
C CYS A 64 4.18 -6.42 8.72
N ARG A 65 5.38 -5.88 8.45
CA ARG A 65 6.54 -6.64 7.97
C ARG A 65 6.99 -7.71 8.98
N ASN A 66 6.97 -7.40 10.28
CA ASN A 66 7.31 -8.37 11.33
C ASN A 66 6.30 -9.52 11.38
N TYR A 67 5.00 -9.21 11.30
CA TYR A 67 3.94 -10.23 11.25
C TYR A 67 4.08 -11.15 10.04
N LEU A 68 4.23 -10.58 8.84
CA LEU A 68 4.39 -11.36 7.60
C LEU A 68 5.65 -12.25 7.64
N ARG A 69 6.75 -11.77 8.23
CA ARG A 69 7.95 -12.60 8.49
C ARG A 69 7.65 -13.77 9.42
N SER A 70 6.88 -13.57 10.48
CA SER A 70 6.44 -14.66 11.37
C SER A 70 5.54 -15.66 10.65
N VAL A 71 4.62 -15.18 9.79
CA VAL A 71 3.78 -16.05 8.97
C VAL A 71 4.61 -16.95 8.07
N LEU A 72 5.64 -16.45 7.37
CA LEU A 72 6.49 -17.31 6.53
C LEU A 72 7.33 -18.32 7.31
N LYS A 73 7.74 -17.98 8.54
CA LYS A 73 8.43 -18.91 9.42
C LYS A 73 7.52 -20.05 9.86
N TYR A 74 6.26 -19.75 10.11
CA TYR A 74 5.24 -20.71 10.54
C TYR A 74 4.68 -21.53 9.36
N ASP A 75 4.40 -20.87 8.23
CA ASP A 75 3.83 -21.43 7.02
C ASP A 75 4.56 -20.88 5.79
N SER A 76 5.65 -21.54 5.42
CA SER A 76 6.51 -21.15 4.30
C SER A 76 5.83 -21.15 2.94
N ARG A 77 4.61 -21.71 2.83
CA ARG A 77 3.81 -21.70 1.60
C ARG A 77 2.93 -20.46 1.48
N ALA A 78 2.73 -19.68 2.53
CA ALA A 78 1.86 -18.50 2.53
C ALA A 78 2.56 -17.28 1.92
N VAL A 79 2.96 -17.41 0.65
CA VAL A 79 3.86 -16.46 -0.04
C VAL A 79 3.14 -15.28 -0.69
N TYR A 80 1.82 -15.34 -0.87
CA TYR A 80 1.05 -14.26 -1.47
C TYR A 80 0.60 -13.28 -0.41
N MET A 81 1.30 -12.15 -0.32
CA MET A 81 1.15 -11.21 0.78
C MET A 81 0.65 -9.84 0.33
N ALA A 82 -0.11 -9.19 1.19
CA ALA A 82 -0.64 -7.86 0.98
C ALA A 82 -0.59 -7.02 2.26
N ILE A 83 -0.24 -5.75 2.11
CA ILE A 83 -0.50 -4.69 3.10
C ILE A 83 -1.42 -3.68 2.41
N THR A 84 -2.61 -3.47 2.96
CA THR A 84 -3.62 -2.57 2.38
C THR A 84 -4.18 -1.62 3.41
N GLN A 85 -4.84 -0.56 2.95
CA GLN A 85 -5.51 0.42 3.79
C GLN A 85 -6.75 0.94 3.08
N ASN A 86 -7.83 1.07 3.85
CA ASN A 86 -9.00 1.86 3.48
C ASN A 86 -9.04 3.08 4.41
N HIS A 87 -8.68 4.25 3.91
CA HIS A 87 -8.72 5.47 4.71
C HIS A 87 -10.12 6.08 4.62
N LEU A 88 -10.87 5.99 5.72
CA LEU A 88 -12.28 6.38 5.89
C LEU A 88 -13.31 5.42 5.24
N PRO A 89 -14.58 5.47 5.68
CA PRO A 89 -15.63 4.59 5.16
C PRO A 89 -15.92 4.72 3.67
N SER A 90 -15.70 5.89 3.07
CA SER A 90 -15.89 6.07 1.62
C SER A 90 -14.89 5.26 0.79
N ALA A 91 -13.75 4.85 1.37
CA ALA A 91 -12.78 3.95 0.76
C ALA A 91 -13.01 2.47 1.13
N GLY A 92 -14.14 2.14 1.77
CA GLY A 92 -14.47 0.78 2.23
C GLY A 92 -13.97 0.44 3.64
N GLY A 93 -13.56 1.43 4.44
CA GLY A 93 -13.19 1.22 5.84
C GLY A 93 -14.42 0.98 6.72
N SER A 94 -14.43 -0.08 7.54
CA SER A 94 -15.53 -0.32 8.49
C SER A 94 -15.44 0.57 9.74
N LEU A 95 -14.25 1.13 10.01
CA LEU A 95 -13.96 1.97 11.18
C LEU A 95 -13.23 3.24 10.73
N VAL A 96 -13.47 4.33 11.46
CA VAL A 96 -12.75 5.60 11.28
C VAL A 96 -11.33 5.53 11.86
N HIS A 97 -11.11 4.65 12.84
CA HIS A 97 -9.82 4.46 13.47
C HIS A 97 -8.78 3.99 12.43
N PRO A 98 -7.63 4.67 12.28
CA PRO A 98 -6.62 4.31 11.28
C PRO A 98 -6.04 2.93 11.53
N HIS A 99 -6.03 2.09 10.49
CA HIS A 99 -5.42 0.77 10.55
C HIS A 99 -4.96 0.32 9.17
N LEU A 100 -3.89 -0.47 9.14
CA LEU A 100 -3.50 -1.25 7.97
C LEU A 100 -4.12 -2.65 8.09
N GLN A 101 -4.46 -3.23 6.96
CA GLN A 101 -4.93 -4.61 6.85
C GLN A 101 -3.83 -5.44 6.21
N ILE A 102 -3.62 -6.64 6.73
CA ILE A 102 -2.54 -7.52 6.32
C ILE A 102 -3.15 -8.86 5.96
N ASN A 103 -2.82 -9.38 4.78
CA ASN A 103 -3.22 -10.71 4.36
C ASN A 103 -1.99 -11.49 3.89
N ALA A 104 -1.94 -12.77 4.20
CA ALA A 104 -1.05 -13.73 3.58
C ALA A 104 -1.78 -15.05 3.31
N ASP A 105 -1.53 -15.64 2.14
CA ASP A 105 -2.18 -16.87 1.69
C ASP A 105 -1.26 -17.77 0.88
N ARG A 106 -1.58 -19.07 0.87
CA ARG A 106 -0.94 -20.07 0.01
C ARG A 106 -1.43 -20.02 -1.43
N ILE A 107 -2.64 -19.53 -1.63
CA ILE A 107 -3.28 -19.44 -2.95
C ILE A 107 -3.33 -17.96 -3.33
N ALA A 108 -2.85 -17.65 -4.53
CA ALA A 108 -2.81 -16.30 -5.04
C ALA A 108 -4.21 -15.70 -5.20
N GLY A 109 -4.36 -14.46 -4.76
CA GLY A 109 -5.47 -13.60 -5.18
C GLY A 109 -5.39 -13.27 -6.68
N ASN A 110 -6.49 -12.74 -7.24
CA ASN A 110 -6.57 -12.41 -8.67
C ASN A 110 -5.45 -11.46 -9.12
N HIS A 111 -5.21 -10.38 -8.37
CA HIS A 111 -4.20 -9.39 -8.73
C HIS A 111 -2.78 -9.92 -8.55
N HIS A 112 -2.51 -10.77 -7.55
CA HIS A 112 -1.23 -11.48 -7.43
C HIS A 112 -0.95 -12.34 -8.65
N ARG A 113 -1.93 -13.14 -9.13
CA ARG A 113 -1.76 -13.98 -10.34
C ARG A 113 -1.43 -13.15 -11.57
N PHE A 114 -2.20 -12.08 -11.76
CA PHE A 114 -1.99 -11.16 -12.88
C PHE A 114 -0.59 -10.53 -12.84
N LEU A 115 -0.21 -9.91 -11.72
CA LEU A 115 1.10 -9.27 -11.59
C LEU A 115 2.26 -10.27 -11.71
N LYS A 116 2.13 -11.46 -11.13
CA LYS A 116 3.13 -12.54 -11.25
C LYS A 116 3.36 -12.89 -12.72
N GLN A 117 2.29 -13.19 -13.45
CA GLN A 117 2.36 -13.54 -14.86
C GLN A 117 3.00 -12.43 -15.70
N ARG A 118 2.63 -11.16 -15.46
CA ARG A 118 3.19 -10.01 -16.19
C ARG A 118 4.67 -9.79 -15.88
N ALA A 119 5.06 -9.83 -14.61
CA ALA A 119 6.43 -9.62 -14.19
C ALA A 119 7.36 -10.73 -14.67
N GLU A 120 6.95 -12.00 -14.54
CA GLU A 120 7.73 -13.16 -15.01
C GLU A 120 7.84 -13.20 -16.54
N GLY A 121 6.74 -12.94 -17.25
CA GLY A 121 6.75 -12.87 -18.71
C GLY A 121 7.70 -11.79 -19.22
N TYR A 122 7.59 -10.59 -18.65
CA TYR A 122 8.46 -9.47 -19.02
C TYR A 122 9.94 -9.76 -18.72
N PHE A 123 10.25 -10.34 -17.56
CA PHE A 123 11.62 -10.70 -17.20
C PHE A 123 12.18 -11.78 -18.12
N LYS A 124 11.39 -12.78 -18.49
CA LYS A 124 11.79 -13.82 -19.44
C LYS A 124 12.11 -13.27 -20.83
N GLU A 125 11.35 -12.28 -21.29
CA GLU A 125 11.50 -11.68 -22.62
C GLU A 125 12.64 -10.66 -22.70
N SER A 126 12.82 -9.84 -21.66
CA SER A 126 13.75 -8.70 -21.67
C SER A 126 15.02 -8.89 -20.83
N GLY A 127 15.01 -9.81 -19.86
CA GLY A 127 16.02 -9.91 -18.81
C GLY A 127 16.00 -8.75 -17.80
N GLN A 128 15.02 -7.84 -17.89
CA GLN A 128 14.85 -6.69 -17.01
C GLN A 128 13.59 -6.83 -16.15
N TYR A 129 13.56 -6.17 -15.00
CA TYR A 129 12.35 -6.15 -14.16
C TYR A 129 11.37 -5.08 -14.67
N LEU A 130 10.10 -5.47 -14.74
CA LEU A 130 9.03 -4.66 -15.33
C LEU A 130 8.93 -3.26 -14.70
N PHE A 131 8.97 -3.14 -13.38
CA PHE A 131 8.81 -1.85 -12.71
C PHE A 131 10.08 -1.00 -12.75
N SER A 132 11.27 -1.60 -12.71
CA SER A 132 12.53 -0.90 -12.96
C SER A 132 12.60 -0.29 -14.36
N ASP A 133 12.17 -1.04 -15.39
CA ASP A 133 12.15 -0.53 -16.77
C ASP A 133 11.11 0.58 -16.93
N TYR A 134 9.91 0.39 -16.36
CA TYR A 134 8.87 1.42 -16.31
C TYR A 134 9.36 2.69 -15.62
N LEU A 135 9.97 2.56 -14.43
CA LEU A 135 10.54 3.67 -13.68
C LEU A 135 11.62 4.42 -14.49
N ARG A 136 12.49 3.69 -15.20
CA ARG A 136 13.53 4.31 -16.03
C ARG A 136 12.90 5.19 -17.12
N HIS A 137 11.89 4.67 -17.82
CA HIS A 137 11.15 5.43 -18.81
C HIS A 137 10.48 6.68 -18.19
N GLU A 138 9.79 6.55 -17.06
CA GLU A 138 9.13 7.68 -16.39
C GLU A 138 10.11 8.76 -15.92
N LYS A 139 11.34 8.37 -15.54
CA LYS A 139 12.41 9.31 -15.20
C LYS A 139 12.99 10.03 -16.43
N GLU A 140 13.14 9.33 -17.56
CA GLU A 140 13.65 9.89 -18.81
C GLU A 140 12.65 10.88 -19.42
N ASP A 141 11.37 10.53 -19.46
CA ASP A 141 10.30 11.38 -19.95
C ASP A 141 9.98 12.53 -18.99
N GLY A 142 9.97 12.23 -17.68
CA GLY A 142 9.82 13.21 -16.62
C GLY A 142 8.41 13.79 -16.45
N THR A 143 7.46 13.53 -17.36
CA THR A 143 6.12 14.16 -17.32
C THR A 143 5.25 13.63 -16.19
N ARG A 144 5.41 12.37 -15.79
CA ARG A 144 4.67 11.77 -14.65
C ARG A 144 5.53 11.43 -13.44
N TYR A 145 6.85 11.53 -13.53
CA TYR A 145 7.72 11.39 -12.36
C TYR A 145 7.51 12.54 -11.36
N ILE A 146 7.32 12.20 -10.09
CA ILE A 146 6.99 13.13 -8.98
C ILE A 146 8.25 13.46 -8.17
N GLY A 147 9.04 12.45 -7.80
CA GLY A 147 10.20 12.60 -6.93
C GLY A 147 10.50 11.33 -6.15
N ASN A 148 11.37 11.41 -5.14
CA ASN A 148 11.74 10.26 -4.33
C ASN A 148 11.66 10.54 -2.82
N THR A 149 11.48 9.48 -2.02
CA THR A 149 11.71 9.49 -0.58
C THR A 149 12.61 8.32 -0.24
N GLY A 150 13.86 8.59 0.14
CA GLY A 150 14.89 7.54 0.23
C GLY A 150 15.00 6.79 -1.10
N ASP A 151 14.86 5.47 -1.04
CA ASP A 151 14.93 4.55 -2.19
C ASP A 151 13.58 4.37 -2.92
N TRP A 152 12.49 4.93 -2.38
CA TRP A 152 11.18 4.87 -3.04
C TRP A 152 11.04 5.98 -4.08
N GLU A 153 10.65 5.57 -5.27
CA GLU A 153 10.55 6.41 -6.46
C GLU A 153 9.07 6.62 -6.81
N TRP A 154 8.61 7.87 -6.85
CA TRP A 154 7.19 8.22 -6.90
C TRP A 154 6.80 8.81 -8.26
N MET A 155 5.66 8.40 -8.78
CA MET A 155 5.11 8.84 -10.07
C MET A 155 3.58 8.75 -10.09
N ALA A 156 2.94 9.49 -10.99
CA ALA A 156 1.55 9.23 -11.34
C ALA A 156 1.47 8.04 -12.31
N ALA A 157 0.46 7.17 -12.15
CA ALA A 157 0.28 6.02 -13.04
C ALA A 157 -0.07 6.45 -14.47
N PHE A 158 0.61 5.93 -15.50
CA PHE A 158 0.30 6.25 -16.90
C PHE A 158 -1.13 5.88 -17.31
N ALA A 159 -1.58 4.69 -16.90
CA ALA A 159 -2.93 4.18 -17.12
C ALA A 159 -3.58 3.94 -15.75
N PRO A 160 -4.09 5.00 -15.09
CA PRO A 160 -4.61 4.89 -13.74
C PRO A 160 -5.91 4.08 -13.71
N GLU A 161 -6.04 3.22 -12.71
CA GLU A 161 -7.23 2.45 -12.37
C GLU A 161 -8.18 3.22 -11.42
N GLY A 162 -7.82 4.45 -11.04
CA GLY A 162 -8.70 5.34 -10.29
C GLY A 162 -8.22 6.78 -10.22
N PHE A 163 -8.87 7.59 -9.39
CA PHE A 163 -8.57 9.01 -9.31
C PHE A 163 -7.20 9.27 -8.66
N PHE A 164 -6.43 10.17 -9.28
CA PHE A 164 -5.15 10.67 -8.76
C PHE A 164 -4.20 9.56 -8.29
N GLU A 165 -4.13 8.48 -9.07
CA GLU A 165 -3.35 7.31 -8.70
C GLU A 165 -1.85 7.61 -8.71
N ILE A 166 -1.22 7.35 -7.55
CA ILE A 166 0.20 7.53 -7.33
C ILE A 166 0.84 6.18 -7.03
N TRP A 167 1.93 5.88 -7.73
CA TRP A 167 2.77 4.73 -7.45
C TRP A 167 4.04 5.16 -6.73
N GLY A 168 4.45 4.37 -5.73
CA GLY A 168 5.81 4.33 -5.20
C GLY A 168 6.44 3.01 -5.57
N ILE A 169 7.52 3.02 -6.35
CA ILE A 169 8.27 1.83 -6.74
C ILE A 169 9.53 1.73 -5.90
N LEU A 170 9.81 0.56 -5.34
CA LEU A 170 11.09 0.24 -4.73
C LEU A 170 11.88 -0.67 -5.68
N PRO A 171 12.80 -0.11 -6.49
CA PRO A 171 13.43 -0.86 -7.56
C PRO A 171 14.33 -1.98 -7.03
N LYS A 172 14.32 -3.11 -7.73
CA LYS A 172 15.14 -4.31 -7.49
C LYS A 172 14.90 -4.99 -6.15
N VAL A 173 13.77 -4.72 -5.50
CA VAL A 173 13.37 -5.38 -4.25
C VAL A 173 12.02 -6.08 -4.46
N MET A 174 11.99 -7.39 -4.27
CA MET A 174 10.80 -8.24 -4.52
C MET A 174 10.20 -8.83 -3.25
N SER A 175 10.91 -8.71 -2.13
CA SER A 175 10.55 -9.32 -0.85
C SER A 175 10.45 -8.25 0.23
N LEU A 176 9.32 -8.23 0.93
CA LEU A 176 9.10 -7.39 2.12
C LEU A 176 10.08 -7.74 3.25
N ARG A 177 10.62 -8.97 3.27
CA ARG A 177 11.59 -9.42 4.27
C ARG A 177 12.95 -8.74 4.12
N ALA A 178 13.31 -8.41 2.87
CA ALA A 178 14.58 -7.75 2.54
C ALA A 178 14.57 -6.25 2.86
N VAL A 179 13.40 -5.69 3.19
CA VAL A 179 13.24 -4.25 3.45
C VAL A 179 13.63 -3.91 4.88
N GLU A 180 14.67 -3.08 5.03
CA GLU A 180 15.15 -2.56 6.30
C GLU A 180 14.30 -1.39 6.82
N SER A 181 14.43 -1.06 8.11
CA SER A 181 13.62 -0.02 8.75
C SER A 181 13.74 1.38 8.13
N PRO A 182 14.92 1.88 7.69
CA PRO A 182 15.01 3.17 7.01
C PRO A 182 14.18 3.25 5.73
N VAL A 183 14.06 2.14 4.99
CA VAL A 183 13.27 2.07 3.77
C VAL A 183 11.76 2.14 4.06
N TRP A 184 11.31 1.59 5.20
CA TRP A 184 9.93 1.75 5.68
C TRP A 184 9.61 3.18 6.12
N ASN A 185 10.56 3.87 6.77
CA ASN A 185 10.41 5.29 7.09
C ASN A 185 10.29 6.14 5.82
N ALA A 186 11.10 5.82 4.81
CA ALA A 186 11.07 6.48 3.52
C ALA A 186 9.75 6.25 2.77
N LEU A 187 9.18 5.04 2.82
CA LEU A 187 7.82 4.77 2.33
C LEU A 187 6.79 5.62 3.06
N ALA A 188 6.83 5.60 4.40
CA ALA A 188 5.90 6.37 5.24
C ALA A 188 5.92 7.86 4.90
N GLN A 189 7.10 8.43 4.63
CA GLN A 189 7.24 9.83 4.21
C GLN A 189 6.52 10.11 2.89
N GLY A 190 6.70 9.24 1.89
CA GLY A 190 6.04 9.42 0.60
C GLY A 190 4.51 9.21 0.68
N VAL A 191 4.05 8.27 1.50
CA VAL A 191 2.61 8.09 1.80
C VAL A 191 2.03 9.36 2.45
N VAL A 192 2.72 9.96 3.41
CA VAL A 192 2.29 11.23 4.04
C VAL A 192 2.31 12.38 3.03
N ASN A 193 3.30 12.44 2.13
CA ASN A 193 3.35 13.45 1.07
C ASN A 193 2.15 13.30 0.11
N ALA A 194 1.79 12.07 -0.29
CA ALA A 194 0.64 11.78 -1.12
C ALA A 194 -0.66 12.25 -0.45
N GLN A 195 -0.79 11.97 0.84
CA GLN A 195 -1.94 12.42 1.63
C GLN A 195 -2.03 13.96 1.72
N LYS A 196 -0.91 14.66 1.91
CA LYS A 196 -0.88 16.13 1.90
C LYS A 196 -1.30 16.69 0.53
N PHE A 197 -0.84 16.06 -0.55
CA PHE A 197 -1.28 16.37 -1.90
C PHE A 197 -2.79 16.18 -2.06
N TYR A 198 -3.32 15.00 -1.73
CA TYR A 198 -4.75 14.70 -1.78
C TYR A 198 -5.57 15.71 -0.96
N ARG A 199 -5.11 16.08 0.23
CA ARG A 199 -5.73 17.13 1.04
C ARG A 199 -5.79 18.48 0.30
N SER A 200 -4.70 18.90 -0.36
CA SER A 200 -4.64 20.18 -1.07
C SER A 200 -5.61 20.28 -2.24
N ILE A 201 -6.01 19.14 -2.82
CA ILE A 201 -7.03 19.05 -3.88
C ILE A 201 -8.41 18.66 -3.32
N ASN A 202 -8.62 18.89 -2.02
CA ASN A 202 -9.87 18.64 -1.29
C ASN A 202 -10.33 17.19 -1.34
N ARG A 203 -9.40 16.23 -1.26
CA ARG A 203 -9.69 14.80 -1.16
C ARG A 203 -9.41 14.28 0.24
N ASN A 204 -10.28 13.43 0.77
CA ASN A 204 -10.17 12.91 2.13
C ASN A 204 -10.22 11.38 2.26
N GLY A 205 -10.61 10.65 1.22
CA GLY A 205 -10.65 9.18 1.21
C GLY A 205 -9.68 8.63 0.17
N TYR A 206 -8.98 7.55 0.52
CA TYR A 206 -8.09 6.85 -0.41
C TYR A 206 -7.91 5.39 -0.01
N ASN A 207 -7.53 4.57 -0.97
CA ASN A 207 -7.00 3.23 -0.73
C ASN A 207 -5.48 3.23 -0.90
N LEU A 208 -4.79 2.40 -0.12
CA LEU A 208 -3.38 2.08 -0.30
C LEU A 208 -3.21 0.57 -0.40
N GLY A 209 -2.27 0.11 -1.23
CA GLY A 209 -1.95 -1.31 -1.38
C GLY A 209 -0.50 -1.56 -1.74
N ILE A 210 0.09 -2.59 -1.13
CA ILE A 210 1.39 -3.16 -1.46
C ILE A 210 1.19 -4.67 -1.55
N LEU A 211 1.58 -5.25 -2.68
CA LEU A 211 1.58 -6.70 -2.86
C LEU A 211 3.01 -7.21 -2.97
N SER A 212 3.24 -8.43 -2.47
CA SER A 212 4.50 -9.15 -2.66
C SER A 212 4.24 -10.64 -2.84
N ILE A 213 5.20 -11.32 -3.48
CA ILE A 213 5.20 -12.76 -3.70
C ILE A 213 6.55 -13.27 -3.19
N GLU A 214 6.52 -13.88 -2.02
CA GLU A 214 7.73 -14.24 -1.24
C GLU A 214 8.36 -15.55 -1.72
N GLU A 215 8.81 -15.55 -2.97
CA GLU A 215 9.47 -16.68 -3.65
C GLU A 215 10.93 -16.34 -3.98
N PRO A 216 11.88 -17.31 -3.89
CA PRO A 216 13.30 -17.04 -4.13
C PRO A 216 13.64 -16.46 -5.50
N SER A 217 12.87 -16.81 -6.53
CA SER A 217 13.05 -16.35 -7.91
C SER A 217 11.97 -15.35 -8.34
N GLY A 218 11.38 -14.62 -7.39
CA GLY A 218 10.34 -13.64 -7.68
C GLY A 218 10.85 -12.52 -8.60
N CYS A 219 10.05 -12.17 -9.60
CA CYS A 219 10.35 -11.08 -10.55
C CYS A 219 9.52 -9.81 -10.29
N LEU A 220 8.59 -9.85 -9.34
CA LEU A 220 7.68 -8.75 -9.02
C LEU A 220 8.33 -7.82 -7.99
N GLU A 221 8.79 -6.66 -8.45
CA GLU A 221 9.30 -5.62 -7.55
C GLU A 221 8.18 -5.01 -6.70
N LEU A 222 8.53 -4.50 -5.53
CA LEU A 222 7.58 -3.88 -4.61
C LEU A 222 7.08 -2.55 -5.19
N ARG A 223 5.76 -2.44 -5.23
CA ARG A 223 5.03 -1.25 -5.63
C ARG A 223 3.97 -0.92 -4.60
N CYS A 224 4.03 0.28 -4.05
CA CYS A 224 2.95 0.89 -3.29
C CYS A 224 2.04 1.65 -4.25
N VAL A 225 0.74 1.43 -4.15
CA VAL A 225 -0.28 2.13 -4.95
C VAL A 225 -1.18 2.90 -4.00
N LEU A 226 -1.43 4.17 -4.29
CA LEU A 226 -2.45 4.98 -3.62
C LEU A 226 -3.45 5.51 -4.64
N ILE A 227 -4.74 5.35 -4.35
CA ILE A 227 -5.84 5.78 -5.23
C ILE A 227 -6.83 6.59 -4.41
N VAL A 228 -7.15 7.80 -4.86
CA VAL A 228 -8.19 8.62 -4.25
C VAL A 228 -9.55 7.98 -4.47
N ARG A 229 -10.37 8.02 -3.42
CA ARG A 229 -11.77 7.63 -3.45
C ARG A 229 -12.68 8.83 -3.31
N SER A 230 -13.96 8.62 -3.55
CA SER A 230 -15.01 9.58 -3.20
C SER A 230 -14.83 10.07 -1.76
N ASN A 231 -15.06 11.36 -1.54
CA ASN A 231 -14.87 11.94 -0.22
C ASN A 231 -15.86 11.37 0.77
N TYR A 232 -15.41 11.07 1.99
CA TYR A 232 -16.28 10.77 3.10
C TYR A 232 -17.03 12.05 3.49
N ALA A 233 -18.27 12.14 3.03
CA ALA A 233 -19.17 13.28 3.21
C ALA A 233 -20.63 12.82 3.15
N ALA A 234 -21.56 13.65 3.64
CA ALA A 234 -22.98 13.38 3.50
C ALA A 234 -23.36 13.28 2.01
N TRP A 235 -24.22 12.31 1.68
CA TRP A 235 -24.73 12.10 0.31
C TRP A 235 -23.64 11.81 -0.73
N VAL A 236 -22.51 11.24 -0.29
CA VAL A 236 -21.42 10.84 -1.17
C VAL A 236 -21.90 9.86 -2.26
N ARG A 237 -21.43 10.08 -3.48
CA ARG A 237 -21.62 9.16 -4.61
C ARG A 237 -20.53 8.07 -4.59
N ASN A 238 -20.91 6.82 -4.83
CA ASN A 238 -19.96 5.74 -5.09
C ASN A 238 -19.19 6.00 -6.40
N ASP A 239 -17.86 5.94 -6.34
CA ASP A 239 -16.95 6.07 -7.48
C ASP A 239 -16.70 4.76 -8.22
N HIS A 240 -17.14 3.62 -7.66
CA HIS A 240 -17.16 2.33 -8.35
C HIS A 240 -18.54 2.15 -9.00
N THR A 241 -18.61 2.44 -10.28
CA THR A 241 -19.84 2.55 -11.05
C THR A 241 -20.07 1.31 -11.92
N GLY A 242 -21.09 1.37 -12.80
CA GLY A 242 -21.35 0.33 -13.78
C GLY A 242 -20.21 0.14 -14.80
N PHE A 243 -19.40 1.17 -15.06
CA PHE A 243 -18.23 1.05 -15.94
C PHE A 243 -17.22 0.06 -15.35
N GLU A 244 -16.84 0.29 -14.09
CA GLU A 244 -15.88 -0.56 -13.41
C GLU A 244 -16.45 -1.98 -13.18
N LEU A 245 -17.74 -2.09 -12.84
CA LEU A 245 -18.40 -3.37 -12.58
C LEU A 245 -18.63 -4.23 -13.83
N MET A 246 -19.13 -3.65 -14.91
CA MET A 246 -19.60 -4.40 -16.08
C MET A 246 -18.63 -4.38 -17.25
N LEU A 247 -17.86 -3.31 -17.42
CA LEU A 247 -16.90 -3.17 -18.52
C LEU A 247 -15.48 -3.46 -18.06
N GLY A 248 -15.19 -3.34 -16.77
CA GLY A 248 -13.82 -3.40 -16.24
C GLY A 248 -13.00 -2.16 -16.61
N ASP A 249 -13.65 -1.12 -17.12
CA ASP A 249 -13.03 0.13 -17.52
C ASP A 249 -12.99 1.09 -16.33
N MET A 250 -11.82 1.67 -16.11
CA MET A 250 -11.60 2.67 -15.07
C MET A 250 -11.64 4.06 -15.70
N ALA A 251 -12.38 4.98 -15.07
CA ALA A 251 -12.49 6.36 -15.55
C ALA A 251 -11.76 7.35 -14.64
N THR A 252 -10.93 8.21 -15.24
CA THR A 252 -10.38 9.40 -14.57
C THR A 252 -10.71 10.67 -15.36
N PHE A 253 -10.89 11.78 -14.66
CA PHE A 253 -11.17 13.10 -15.26
C PHE A 253 -9.93 14.01 -15.28
N THR A 254 -8.80 13.52 -14.80
CA THR A 254 -7.54 14.29 -14.73
C THR A 254 -6.43 13.47 -15.36
N LEU A 255 -5.69 14.12 -16.26
CA LEU A 255 -4.52 13.52 -16.88
C LEU A 255 -3.48 13.14 -15.82
N PRO A 256 -2.86 11.96 -15.90
CA PRO A 256 -1.79 11.57 -14.99
C PRO A 256 -0.64 12.57 -14.91
N GLU A 257 -0.27 13.20 -16.02
CA GLU A 257 0.77 14.24 -16.10
C GLU A 257 0.40 15.44 -15.21
N LYS A 258 -0.88 15.82 -15.20
CA LYS A 258 -1.38 16.89 -14.35
C LYS A 258 -1.38 16.49 -12.87
N THR A 259 -1.69 15.23 -12.58
CA THR A 259 -1.57 14.67 -11.23
C THR A 259 -0.13 14.76 -10.74
N ALA A 260 0.84 14.33 -11.55
CA ALA A 260 2.24 14.40 -11.20
C ALA A 260 2.72 15.85 -11.00
N GLU A 261 2.38 16.75 -11.92
CA GLU A 261 2.74 18.17 -11.84
C GLU A 261 2.29 18.80 -10.51
N THR A 262 1.06 18.52 -10.11
CA THR A 262 0.46 19.07 -8.88
C THR A 262 0.94 18.37 -7.61
N ALA A 263 1.39 17.12 -7.69
CA ALA A 263 1.96 16.37 -6.57
C ALA A 263 3.44 16.71 -6.29
N ARG A 264 4.24 17.06 -7.32
CA ARG A 264 5.68 17.38 -7.20
C ARG A 264 6.05 18.32 -6.04
N PRO A 265 5.31 19.41 -5.74
CA PRO A 265 5.65 20.30 -4.64
C PRO A 265 5.77 19.60 -3.29
N PHE A 266 5.03 18.51 -3.06
CA PHE A 266 5.03 17.77 -1.80
C PHE A 266 6.23 16.83 -1.62
N TRP A 267 7.02 16.60 -2.68
CA TRP A 267 8.26 15.81 -2.65
C TRP A 267 9.53 16.65 -2.74
N LYS A 268 9.41 17.98 -2.83
CA LYS A 268 10.58 18.87 -2.77
C LYS A 268 11.08 18.94 -1.32
N LYS A 269 12.37 18.73 -1.12
CA LYS A 269 13.01 19.05 0.17
C LYS A 269 12.89 20.56 0.38
N GLU A 270 12.40 20.98 1.55
CA GLU A 270 12.56 22.37 1.99
C GLU A 270 14.06 22.70 1.95
N LYS A 271 14.40 23.80 1.27
CA LYS A 271 15.78 24.28 1.17
C LYS A 271 16.21 24.93 2.48
#